data_AF-A0A161MDY7-F1
#
_entry.id   AF-A0A161MDY7-F1
#
_cell.length_a   1.000
_cell.length_b   1.000
_cell.length_c   1.000
_cell.angle_alpha   90.00
_cell.angle_beta   90.00
_cell.angle_gamma   90.00
#
_symmetry.space_group_name_H-M   'P 1'
#
loop_
_entity.id
_entity.type
_entity.pdbx_description
1 polymer ?
#
loop_
_entity_poly.entity_id
_entity_poly.type
_entity_poly.pdbx_seq_one_letter_code
_entity_poly.pdbx_strand_id
1 'polypeptide(L)'
;FGNLKPVFDGRSNLYTRDPLPIGNDRMELEVTLPGEGKDRVFRVAIKWMAQVSLFALEEALEGRTRQIPFDAIMALDVVMRHLPSMTYTPVGRSFFSSPDGYYHPLGGGREVWFGFHQS
;
A
#
# COMPACT_ATOMS: atom_id res chain seq x y z
N PHE A 1 7.61 -11.16 10.69
CA PHE A 1 7.23 -11.60 9.33
C PHE A 1 8.29 -12.44 8.59
N GLY A 2 9.38 -12.88 9.24
CA GLY A 2 10.42 -13.68 8.57
C GLY A 2 10.99 -12.96 7.34
N ASN A 3 11.12 -13.67 6.22
CA ASN A 3 11.60 -13.12 4.93
C ASN A 3 10.49 -12.52 4.06
N LEU A 4 9.25 -12.48 4.54
CA LEU A 4 8.14 -11.89 3.80
C LEU A 4 8.24 -10.37 3.85
N LYS A 5 7.82 -9.74 2.76
CA LYS A 5 7.70 -8.29 2.61
C LYS A 5 6.22 -7.95 2.39
N PRO A 6 5.42 -7.83 3.46
CA PRO A 6 4.02 -7.46 3.33
C PRO A 6 3.88 -6.08 2.69
N VAL A 7 2.85 -5.91 1.87
CA VAL A 7 2.44 -4.60 1.36
C VAL A 7 1.11 -4.22 1.99
N PHE A 8 0.91 -2.93 2.23
CA PHE A 8 -0.24 -2.39 2.94
C PHE A 8 -0.82 -1.19 2.19
N ASP A 9 -2.15 -1.12 2.13
CA ASP A 9 -2.90 -0.03 1.49
C ASP A 9 -3.01 1.25 2.35
N GLY A 10 -2.49 1.21 3.58
CA GLY A 10 -2.58 2.32 4.54
C GLY A 10 -3.87 2.32 5.36
N ARG A 11 -4.75 1.32 5.20
CA ARG A 11 -6.05 1.24 5.88
C ARG A 11 -6.29 -0.12 6.53
N SER A 12 -6.60 -1.14 5.74
CA SER A 12 -7.05 -2.44 6.28
C SER A 12 -6.63 -3.64 5.45
N ASN A 13 -6.04 -3.46 4.27
CA ASN A 13 -5.68 -4.55 3.39
C ASN A 13 -4.17 -4.74 3.38
N LEU A 14 -3.74 -5.89 3.88
CA LEU A 14 -2.35 -6.35 3.89
C LEU A 14 -2.22 -7.56 2.96
N TYR A 15 -1.27 -7.52 2.04
CA TYR A 15 -1.00 -8.65 1.12
C TYR A 15 0.40 -9.20 1.36
N THR A 16 0.53 -10.52 1.25
CA THR A 16 1.80 -11.24 1.29
C THR A 16 1.85 -12.24 0.13
N ARG A 17 3.05 -12.51 -0.38
CA ARG A 17 3.26 -13.52 -1.43
C ARG A 17 2.97 -14.93 -0.93
N ASP A 18 3.46 -15.25 0.26
CA ASP A 18 3.28 -16.55 0.91
C ASP A 18 2.42 -16.39 2.17
N PRO A 19 1.69 -17.43 2.63
CA PRO A 19 0.85 -17.36 3.82
C PRO A 19 1.63 -16.94 5.07
N LEU A 20 1.00 -16.10 5.90
CA LEU A 20 1.54 -15.76 7.22
C LEU A 20 1.43 -16.96 8.18
N PRO A 21 2.40 -17.19 9.07
CA PRO A 21 2.37 -18.28 10.05
C PRO A 21 1.45 -17.96 11.24
N ILE A 22 0.23 -17.50 10.96
CA ILE A 22 -0.79 -17.11 11.96
C ILE A 22 -2.07 -17.95 11.86
N GLY A 23 -2.14 -18.85 10.86
CA GLY A 23 -3.37 -19.58 10.55
C GLY A 23 -4.46 -18.67 9.98
N ASN A 24 -5.72 -19.07 10.18
CA ASN A 24 -6.90 -18.31 9.72
C ASN A 24 -7.57 -17.48 10.81
N ASP A 25 -7.16 -17.68 12.07
CA ASP A 25 -7.73 -16.99 13.21
C ASP A 25 -7.22 -15.55 13.31
N ARG A 26 -8.01 -14.71 13.98
CA ARG A 26 -7.62 -13.33 14.26
C ARG A 26 -6.51 -13.32 15.29
N MET A 27 -5.37 -12.75 14.93
CA MET A 27 -4.24 -12.51 15.82
C MET A 27 -4.19 -11.05 16.23
N GLU A 28 -4.15 -10.76 17.53
CA GLU A 28 -3.98 -9.42 18.06
C GLU A 28 -2.51 -9.15 18.42
N LEU A 29 -2.07 -7.94 18.14
CA LEU A 29 -0.71 -7.44 18.30
C LEU A 29 -0.77 -6.08 18.97
N GLU A 30 0.22 -5.81 19.81
CA GLU A 30 0.46 -4.47 20.32
C GLU A 30 1.69 -3.89 19.62
N VAL A 31 1.55 -2.71 19.05
CA VAL A 31 2.60 -2.00 18.33
C VAL A 31 2.83 -0.66 19.03
N THR A 32 4.05 -0.45 19.49
CA THR A 32 4.46 0.83 20.08
C THR A 32 5.22 1.63 19.04
N LEU A 33 4.75 2.85 18.76
CA LEU A 33 5.40 3.80 17.87
C LEU A 33 5.91 5.00 18.68
N PRO A 34 7.09 5.55 18.34
CA PRO A 34 7.56 6.78 18.96
C PRO A 34 6.56 7.92 18.71
N GLY A 35 6.32 8.70 19.76
CA GLY A 35 5.53 9.92 19.69
C GLY A 35 6.36 11.12 20.11
N GLU A 36 5.83 12.33 19.87
CA GLU A 36 6.42 13.56 20.41
C GLU A 36 6.15 13.61 21.92
N GLY A 37 7.10 13.12 22.71
CA GLY A 37 7.10 13.14 24.18
C GLY A 37 6.72 11.81 24.84
N LYS A 38 5.66 11.14 24.39
CA LYS A 38 5.28 9.80 24.88
C LYS A 38 5.04 8.84 23.72
N ASP A 39 5.47 7.60 23.93
CA ASP A 39 5.20 6.51 23.02
C ASP A 39 3.70 6.26 22.87
N ARG A 40 3.30 5.92 21.65
CA ARG A 40 1.91 5.62 21.29
C ARG A 40 1.77 4.13 21.11
N VAL A 41 0.85 3.54 21.87
CA VAL A 41 0.55 2.12 21.84
C VAL A 41 -0.69 1.88 20.98
N PHE A 42 -0.59 1.00 20.00
CA PHE A 42 -1.66 0.63 19.08
C PHE A 42 -1.98 -0.86 19.21
N ARG A 43 -3.26 -1.20 19.23
CA ARG A 43 -3.71 -2.59 19.11
C ARG A 43 -4.07 -2.86 17.66
N VAL A 44 -3.38 -3.82 17.05
CA VAL A 44 -3.51 -4.21 15.64
C VAL A 44 -4.03 -5.63 15.59
N ALA A 45 -5.06 -5.88 14.80
CA ALA A 45 -5.55 -7.23 14.54
C ALA A 45 -5.24 -7.62 13.10
N ILE A 46 -4.64 -8.80 12.91
CA ILE A 46 -4.40 -9.40 11.60
C ILE A 46 -5.26 -10.66 11.49
N LYS A 47 -6.03 -10.76 10.41
CA LYS A 47 -6.88 -11.91 10.14
C LYS A 47 -6.76 -12.28 8.66
N TRP A 48 -6.60 -13.57 8.37
CA TRP A 48 -6.66 -14.06 7.00
C TRP A 48 -8.06 -13.86 6.42
N MET A 49 -8.15 -13.37 5.18
CA MET A 49 -9.42 -13.06 4.52
C MET A 49 -9.65 -13.88 3.26
N ALA A 50 -8.70 -13.89 2.34
CA ALA A 50 -8.82 -14.59 1.06
C ALA A 50 -7.45 -14.86 0.45
N GLN A 51 -7.43 -15.78 -0.52
CA GLN A 51 -6.32 -15.95 -1.45
C GLN A 51 -6.70 -15.31 -2.79
N VAL A 52 -5.86 -14.40 -3.27
CA VAL A 52 -6.05 -13.69 -4.55
C VAL A 52 -5.35 -14.45 -5.67
N SER A 53 -6.04 -14.71 -6.78
CA SER A 53 -5.49 -15.46 -7.91
C SER A 53 -5.00 -14.52 -9.02
N LEU A 54 -3.68 -14.37 -9.14
CA LEU A 54 -3.08 -13.67 -10.28
C LEU A 54 -3.25 -14.44 -11.60
N PHE A 55 -3.36 -15.77 -11.53
CA PHE A 55 -3.64 -16.61 -12.70
C PHE A 55 -5.04 -16.31 -13.28
N ALA A 56 -6.03 -16.06 -12.42
CA ALA A 56 -7.35 -15.65 -12.91
C ALA A 56 -7.30 -14.30 -13.64
N LEU A 57 -6.40 -13.41 -13.24
CA LEU A 57 -6.19 -12.14 -13.94
C LEU A 57 -5.52 -12.37 -15.29
N GLU A 58 -4.49 -13.21 -15.35
CA GLU A 58 -3.82 -13.62 -16.59
C GLU A 58 -4.83 -14.22 -17.60
N GLU A 59 -5.63 -15.20 -17.19
CA GLU A 59 -6.71 -15.78 -17.99
C GLU A 59 -7.69 -14.74 -18.55
N ALA A 60 -8.04 -13.73 -17.73
CA ALA A 60 -8.94 -12.67 -18.13
C ALA A 60 -8.29 -11.70 -19.14
N LEU A 61 -7.00 -11.37 -18.95
CA LEU A 61 -6.22 -10.54 -19.87
C LEU A 61 -6.00 -11.20 -21.23
N GLU A 62 -5.88 -12.53 -21.26
CA GLU A 62 -5.78 -13.31 -22.49
C GLU A 62 -7.14 -13.59 -23.15
N GLY A 63 -8.23 -13.05 -22.59
CA GLY A 63 -9.58 -13.18 -23.13
C GLY A 63 -10.21 -14.56 -22.96
N ARG A 64 -9.58 -15.45 -22.17
CA ARG A 64 -10.13 -16.78 -21.86
C ARG A 64 -11.30 -16.71 -20.89
N THR A 65 -11.33 -15.67 -20.05
CA THR A 65 -12.45 -15.36 -19.15
C THR A 65 -12.96 -13.94 -19.41
N ARG A 66 -14.29 -13.74 -19.39
CA ARG A 66 -14.90 -12.40 -19.55
C ARG A 66 -14.84 -11.54 -18.30
N GLN A 67 -14.84 -12.16 -17.13
CA GLN A 67 -14.84 -11.48 -15.84
C GLN A 67 -13.41 -11.09 -15.45
N ILE A 68 -13.19 -9.81 -15.20
CA ILE A 68 -11.93 -9.31 -14.64
C ILE A 68 -11.94 -9.50 -13.11
N PRO A 69 -10.93 -10.17 -12.51
CA PRO A 69 -10.82 -10.31 -11.06
C PRO A 69 -10.29 -9.00 -10.44
N PHE A 70 -11.22 -8.19 -9.93
CA PHE A 70 -10.90 -6.88 -9.35
C PHE A 70 -10.05 -6.95 -8.07
N ASP A 71 -10.16 -8.04 -7.31
CA ASP A 71 -9.33 -8.30 -6.13
C ASP A 71 -7.84 -8.44 -6.50
N ALA A 72 -7.54 -9.11 -7.62
CA ALA A 72 -6.19 -9.19 -8.19
C ALA A 72 -5.66 -7.83 -8.64
N ILE A 73 -6.50 -7.03 -9.30
CA ILE A 73 -6.13 -5.66 -9.71
C ILE A 73 -5.83 -4.79 -8.47
N MET A 74 -6.69 -4.84 -7.44
CA MET A 74 -6.48 -4.09 -6.21
C MET A 74 -5.21 -4.53 -5.47
N ALA A 75 -4.95 -5.84 -5.39
CA ALA A 75 -3.72 -6.35 -4.78
C ALA A 75 -2.47 -5.83 -5.52
N LEU A 76 -2.47 -5.81 -6.85
CA LEU A 76 -1.37 -5.28 -7.65
C LEU A 76 -1.20 -3.76 -7.48
N ASP A 77 -2.29 -2.99 -7.44
CA ASP A 77 -2.24 -1.54 -7.17
C ASP A 77 -1.58 -1.27 -5.81
N VAL A 78 -1.96 -2.00 -4.76
CA VAL A 78 -1.36 -1.88 -3.43
C VAL A 78 0.12 -2.27 -3.45
N VAL A 79 0.49 -3.36 -4.12
CA VAL A 79 1.90 -3.77 -4.27
C VAL A 79 2.73 -2.66 -4.90
N MET A 80 2.26 -2.13 -6.03
CA MET A 80 3.00 -1.15 -6.83
C MET A 80 3.05 0.23 -6.16
N ARG A 81 2.08 0.56 -5.29
CA ARG A 81 2.01 1.82 -4.55
C ARG A 81 2.66 1.78 -3.17
N HIS A 82 2.96 0.61 -2.63
CA HIS A 82 3.41 0.48 -1.24
C HIS A 82 4.66 1.32 -0.95
N LEU A 83 5.71 1.16 -1.76
CA LEU A 83 6.95 1.90 -1.55
C LEU A 83 6.81 3.40 -1.85
N PRO A 84 6.23 3.83 -3.00
CA PRO A 84 5.97 5.25 -3.25
C PRO A 84 5.15 5.94 -2.15
N SER A 85 4.19 5.25 -1.53
CA SER A 85 3.36 5.79 -0.44
C SER A 85 4.13 6.01 0.87
N MET A 86 5.27 5.33 1.05
CA MET A 86 6.15 5.55 2.20
C MET A 86 7.29 6.54 1.91
N THR A 87 7.63 6.74 0.63
CA THR A 87 8.76 7.59 0.21
C THR A 87 8.33 9.00 -0.21
N TYR A 88 7.13 9.14 -0.78
CA TYR A 88 6.60 10.40 -1.31
C TYR A 88 5.36 10.84 -0.54
N THR A 89 4.89 12.06 -0.83
CA THR A 89 3.58 12.52 -0.36
C THR A 89 2.50 12.03 -1.33
N PRO A 90 1.63 11.08 -0.92
CA PRO A 90 0.53 10.63 -1.76
C PRO A 90 -0.59 11.67 -1.79
N VAL A 91 -1.06 12.02 -3.00
CA VAL A 91 -2.25 12.85 -3.22
C VAL A 91 -3.12 12.18 -4.29
N GLY A 92 -4.22 11.58 -3.86
CA GLY A 92 -5.09 10.79 -4.74
C GLY A 92 -4.34 9.61 -5.37
N ARG A 93 -4.27 9.58 -6.71
CA ARG A 93 -3.54 8.55 -7.46
C ARG A 93 -2.12 8.95 -7.86
N SER A 94 -1.61 10.04 -7.28
CA SER A 94 -0.30 10.60 -7.64
C SER A 94 0.61 10.71 -6.42
N PHE A 95 1.91 10.78 -6.68
CA PHE A 95 2.96 10.89 -5.68
C PHE A 95 3.83 12.11 -5.96
N PHE A 96 4.15 12.88 -4.92
CA PHE A 96 4.89 14.13 -5.01
C PHE A 96 6.09 14.14 -4.06
N SER A 97 7.20 14.74 -4.47
CA SER A 97 8.36 14.98 -3.62
C SER A 97 8.60 16.48 -3.46
N SER A 98 9.22 16.86 -2.34
CA SER A 98 9.69 18.24 -2.16
C SER A 98 10.65 18.62 -3.29
N PRO A 99 10.68 19.91 -3.69
CA PRO A 99 11.63 20.39 -4.69
C PRO A 99 13.07 20.09 -4.29
N ASP A 100 13.82 19.50 -5.22
CA ASP A 100 15.26 19.25 -5.08
C ASP A 100 15.95 19.72 -6.37
N GLY A 101 16.80 20.73 -6.25
CA GLY A 101 17.45 21.37 -7.40
C GLY A 101 16.55 22.24 -8.29
N TYR A 102 15.29 22.47 -7.90
CA TYR A 102 14.38 23.39 -8.59
C TYR A 102 13.57 24.25 -7.61
N TYR A 103 13.10 25.41 -8.05
CA TYR A 103 12.27 26.31 -7.23
C TYR A 103 11.26 27.07 -8.11
N HIS A 104 9.97 26.85 -7.84
CA HIS A 104 8.86 27.43 -8.60
C HIS A 104 7.81 28.03 -7.64
N PRO A 105 8.01 29.26 -7.15
CA PRO A 105 7.09 29.91 -6.23
C PRO A 105 5.80 30.34 -6.93
N LEU A 106 4.67 30.22 -6.23
CA LEU A 106 3.37 30.75 -6.65
C LEU A 106 2.95 32.02 -5.88
N GLY A 107 3.77 32.45 -4.91
CA GLY A 107 3.45 33.55 -4.00
C GLY A 107 2.57 33.12 -2.82
N GLY A 108 2.47 33.97 -1.78
CA GLY A 108 1.62 33.72 -0.62
C GLY A 108 1.97 32.47 0.20
N GLY A 109 3.26 32.11 0.26
CA GLY A 109 3.74 30.92 0.98
C GLY A 109 3.48 29.60 0.24
N ARG A 110 3.25 29.63 -1.08
CA ARG A 110 2.97 28.46 -1.91
C ARG A 110 4.06 28.25 -2.95
N GLU A 111 4.29 27.00 -3.28
CA GLU A 111 5.25 26.55 -4.29
C GLU A 111 4.70 25.34 -5.08
N VAL A 112 5.28 25.07 -6.23
CA VAL A 112 4.95 23.90 -7.05
C VAL A 112 5.83 22.72 -6.66
N TRP A 113 5.19 21.58 -6.40
CA TRP A 113 5.85 20.29 -6.26
C TRP A 113 5.53 19.44 -7.48
N PHE A 114 6.57 18.88 -8.10
CA PHE A 114 6.38 17.91 -9.17
C PHE A 114 6.25 16.48 -8.63
N GLY A 115 5.66 15.64 -9.46
CA GLY A 115 5.31 14.28 -9.10
C GLY A 115 4.88 13.49 -10.33
N PHE A 116 4.33 12.30 -10.10
CA PHE A 116 3.85 11.42 -11.15
C PHE A 116 2.51 10.78 -10.77
N HIS A 117 1.73 10.43 -11.79
CA HIS A 117 0.52 9.64 -11.65
C HIS A 117 0.85 8.14 -11.80
N GLN A 118 0.18 7.29 -11.02
CA GLN A 118 0.29 5.84 -11.12
C GLN A 118 -1.12 5.23 -10.95
N SER A 119 -1.48 4.18 -11.69
CA SER A 119 -2.76 3.47 -11.59
C SER A 119 -2.68 2.05 -12.11
#